data_AF-A0ABD1ZD64-F1
#
_entry.id   AF-A0ABD1ZD64-F1
#
_cell.length_a   1.000
_cell.length_b   1.000
_cell.length_c   1.000
_cell.angle_alpha   90.00
_cell.angle_beta   90.00
_cell.angle_gamma   90.00
#
_symmetry.space_group_name_H-M   'P 1'
#
loop_
_entity.id
_entity.type
_entity.pdbx_description
1 polymer ?
#
loop_
_entity_poly.entity_id
_entity_poly.type
_entity_poly.pdbx_seq_one_letter_code
_entity_poly.pdbx_strand_id
1 'polypeptide(L)'
;MAANRTHTASAEWSKLEAEVRELDNILAVKWRKLSRLRWIREGDAPSKFFFSILKARRTQEEITTLVRDDGTRLEDNDNILEELKQYYQELYRQPLVSEEDEELRRHILKLMHKRISEAHNAYLIEEPNEEEIEKVIRNLKLRRRRESMA
;
A
#
# COMPACT_ATOMS: atom_id res chain seq x y z
N MET A 1 -55.24 -9.91 -33.07
CA MET A 1 -53.99 -9.14 -32.83
C MET A 1 -53.31 -9.45 -31.47
N ALA A 2 -53.34 -10.70 -30.97
CA ALA A 2 -52.75 -11.05 -29.66
C ALA A 2 -51.50 -11.96 -29.75
N ALA A 3 -51.26 -12.61 -30.90
CA ALA A 3 -50.19 -13.61 -31.05
C ALA A 3 -48.78 -13.04 -31.27
N ASN A 4 -48.64 -11.77 -31.67
CA ASN A 4 -47.32 -11.15 -31.91
C ASN A 4 -46.62 -10.65 -30.64
N ARG A 5 -47.35 -10.43 -29.53
CA ARG A 5 -46.78 -9.85 -28.30
C ARG A 5 -45.99 -10.86 -27.46
N THR A 6 -46.33 -12.14 -27.55
CA THR A 6 -45.66 -13.21 -26.80
C THR A 6 -44.31 -13.58 -27.41
N HIS A 7 -44.20 -13.54 -28.75
CA HIS A 7 -42.95 -13.82 -29.45
C HIS A 7 -41.95 -12.66 -29.32
N THR A 8 -42.41 -11.41 -29.34
CA THR A 8 -41.54 -10.25 -29.11
C THR A 8 -41.05 -10.20 -27.66
N ALA A 9 -41.94 -10.45 -26.69
CA ALA A 9 -41.54 -10.54 -25.29
C ALA A 9 -40.49 -11.64 -25.08
N SER A 10 -40.67 -12.83 -25.66
CA SER A 10 -39.68 -13.93 -25.56
C SER A 10 -38.29 -13.55 -26.13
N ALA A 11 -38.26 -12.83 -27.26
CA ALA A 11 -37.01 -12.35 -27.84
C ALA A 11 -36.36 -11.24 -27.00
N GLU A 12 -37.16 -10.33 -26.45
CA GLU A 12 -36.71 -9.27 -25.53
C GLU A 12 -36.15 -9.86 -24.22
N TRP A 13 -36.82 -10.88 -23.66
CA TRP A 13 -36.34 -11.63 -22.49
C TRP A 13 -34.99 -12.29 -22.75
N SER A 14 -34.84 -12.97 -23.89
CA SER A 14 -33.59 -13.62 -24.28
C SER A 14 -32.44 -12.61 -24.44
N LYS A 15 -32.74 -11.44 -25.03
CA LYS A 15 -31.76 -10.36 -25.19
C LYS A 15 -31.33 -9.78 -23.84
N LEU A 16 -32.28 -9.53 -22.95
CA LEU A 16 -31.99 -9.02 -21.61
C LEU A 16 -31.19 -10.03 -20.78
N GLU A 17 -31.51 -11.32 -20.90
CA GLU A 17 -30.75 -12.39 -20.23
C GLU A 17 -29.29 -12.45 -20.71
N ALA A 18 -29.05 -12.27 -22.01
CA ALA A 18 -27.71 -12.22 -22.57
C ALA A 18 -26.92 -11.01 -22.04
N GLU A 19 -27.55 -9.84 -21.97
CA GLU A 19 -26.94 -8.61 -21.45
C GLU A 19 -26.58 -8.74 -19.96
N VAL A 20 -27.45 -9.33 -19.15
CA VAL A 20 -27.17 -9.63 -17.73
C VAL A 20 -25.97 -10.56 -17.59
N ARG A 21 -25.88 -11.63 -18.40
CA ARG A 21 -24.72 -12.54 -18.39
C ARG A 21 -23.42 -11.84 -18.76
N GLU A 22 -23.47 -10.90 -19.68
CA GLU A 22 -22.30 -10.12 -20.07
C GLU A 22 -21.85 -9.22 -18.91
N LEU A 23 -22.78 -8.53 -18.25
CA LEU A 23 -22.49 -7.71 -17.06
C LEU A 23 -21.91 -8.55 -15.91
N ASP A 24 -22.45 -9.74 -15.65
CA ASP A 24 -21.93 -10.66 -14.63
C ASP A 24 -20.50 -11.09 -14.93
N ASN A 25 -20.18 -11.39 -16.20
CA ASN A 25 -18.82 -11.71 -16.61
C ASN A 25 -17.86 -10.54 -16.40
N ILE A 26 -18.25 -9.33 -16.75
CA ILE A 26 -17.46 -8.11 -16.53
C ILE A 26 -17.19 -7.90 -15.04
N LEU A 27 -18.23 -8.02 -14.20
CA LEU A 27 -18.11 -7.91 -12.76
C LEU A 27 -17.22 -8.99 -12.17
N ALA A 28 -17.36 -10.25 -12.59
CA ALA A 28 -16.52 -11.36 -12.13
C ALA A 28 -15.04 -11.13 -12.46
N VAL A 29 -14.73 -10.60 -13.66
CA VAL A 29 -13.37 -10.21 -14.04
C VAL A 29 -12.85 -9.05 -13.19
N LYS A 30 -13.67 -8.02 -12.95
CA LYS A 30 -13.32 -6.87 -12.09
C LYS A 30 -13.00 -7.33 -10.66
N TRP A 31 -13.87 -8.14 -10.05
CA TRP A 31 -13.66 -8.67 -8.71
C TRP A 31 -12.44 -9.59 -8.62
N ARG A 32 -12.14 -10.37 -9.67
CA ARG A 32 -10.92 -11.18 -9.73
C ARG A 32 -9.65 -10.33 -9.77
N LYS A 33 -9.68 -9.18 -10.45
CA LYS A 33 -8.59 -8.20 -10.46
C LYS A 33 -8.43 -7.53 -9.09
N LEU A 34 -9.53 -7.07 -8.49
CA LEU A 34 -9.52 -6.35 -7.20
C LEU A 34 -9.12 -7.25 -6.01
N SER A 35 -9.64 -8.48 -5.98
CA SER A 35 -9.38 -9.43 -4.88
C SER A 35 -7.95 -9.97 -4.83
N ARG A 36 -7.10 -9.60 -5.82
CA ARG A 36 -5.75 -10.19 -5.99
C ARG A 36 -5.81 -11.72 -5.91
N LEU A 37 -6.88 -12.32 -6.42
CA LEU A 37 -7.18 -13.76 -6.31
C LEU A 37 -6.02 -14.65 -6.79
N ARG A 38 -5.26 -14.16 -7.77
CA ARG A 38 -4.04 -14.80 -8.26
C ARG A 38 -2.89 -14.78 -7.25
N TRP A 39 -2.72 -13.68 -6.51
CA TRP A 39 -1.78 -13.59 -5.38
C TRP A 39 -2.16 -14.56 -4.25
N ILE A 40 -3.46 -14.69 -3.97
CA ILE A 40 -3.97 -15.65 -2.97
C ILE A 40 -3.68 -17.09 -3.40
N ARG A 41 -3.78 -17.40 -4.71
CA ARG A 41 -3.48 -18.73 -5.26
C ARG A 41 -1.98 -19.05 -5.36
N GLU A 42 -1.18 -18.09 -5.82
CA GLU A 42 0.27 -18.28 -6.03
C GLU A 42 1.09 -18.06 -4.74
N GLY A 43 0.46 -17.53 -3.68
CA GLY A 43 1.08 -17.28 -2.39
C GLY A 43 2.05 -16.09 -2.40
N ASP A 44 2.84 -15.98 -1.32
CA ASP A 44 3.93 -15.00 -1.18
C ASP A 44 5.24 -15.51 -1.81
N ALA A 45 5.16 -16.60 -2.59
CA ALA A 45 6.30 -17.16 -3.27
C ALA A 45 6.71 -16.25 -4.45
N PRO A 46 8.01 -16.11 -4.73
CA PRO A 46 8.51 -15.30 -5.83
C PRO A 46 8.16 -15.96 -7.19
N SER A 47 6.92 -15.81 -7.63
CA SER A 47 6.40 -16.34 -8.89
C SER A 47 6.76 -15.43 -10.08
N LYS A 48 6.69 -15.95 -11.31
CA LYS A 48 6.85 -15.14 -12.53
C LYS A 48 5.88 -13.95 -12.55
N PHE A 49 4.67 -14.14 -12.02
CA PHE A 49 3.68 -13.07 -11.91
C PHE A 49 4.13 -12.00 -10.91
N PHE A 50 4.62 -12.40 -9.73
CA PHE A 50 5.16 -11.49 -8.72
C PHE A 50 6.28 -10.60 -9.30
N PHE A 51 7.27 -11.20 -9.96
CA PHE A 51 8.35 -10.44 -10.59
C PHE A 51 7.86 -9.56 -11.75
N SER A 52 6.84 -9.98 -12.51
CA SER A 52 6.25 -9.14 -13.55
C SER A 52 5.57 -7.88 -12.99
N ILE A 53 4.91 -8.00 -11.83
CA ILE A 53 4.31 -6.88 -11.12
C ILE A 53 5.40 -5.96 -10.57
N LEU A 54 6.46 -6.51 -9.95
CA LEU A 54 7.59 -5.71 -9.49
C LEU A 54 8.29 -4.99 -10.64
N LYS A 55 8.46 -5.63 -11.80
CA LYS A 55 9.05 -5.00 -12.98
C LYS A 55 8.17 -3.87 -13.51
N ALA A 56 6.87 -4.11 -13.65
CA ALA A 56 5.93 -3.08 -14.08
C ALA A 56 5.92 -1.88 -13.12
N ARG A 57 5.90 -2.15 -11.81
CA ARG A 57 5.99 -1.12 -10.78
C ARG A 57 7.31 -0.35 -10.86
N ARG A 58 8.44 -1.05 -10.99
CA ARG A 58 9.76 -0.43 -11.14
C ARG A 58 9.81 0.49 -12.35
N THR A 59 9.30 0.07 -13.50
CA THR A 59 9.24 0.92 -14.71
C THR A 59 8.32 2.13 -14.52
N GLN A 60 7.25 2.00 -13.75
CA GLN A 60 6.35 3.13 -13.46
C GLN A 60 6.94 4.12 -12.45
N GLU A 61 7.71 3.62 -11.47
CA GLU A 61 8.36 4.43 -10.42
C GLU A 61 9.75 4.95 -10.86
N GLU A 62 10.25 4.53 -12.02
CA GLU A 62 11.53 4.98 -12.56
C GLU A 62 11.44 6.43 -13.06
N ILE A 63 12.36 7.26 -12.56
CA ILE A 63 12.50 8.64 -13.01
C ILE A 63 13.29 8.61 -14.33
N THR A 64 12.59 8.68 -15.45
CA THR A 64 13.19 8.71 -16.79
C THR A 64 13.49 10.11 -17.29
N THR A 65 12.96 11.13 -16.62
CA THR A 65 13.14 12.52 -17.01
C THR A 65 13.08 13.42 -15.78
N LEU A 66 14.00 14.37 -15.71
CA LEU A 66 14.04 15.41 -14.71
C LEU A 66 14.10 16.78 -15.40
N VAL A 67 13.37 17.76 -14.90
CA VAL A 67 13.45 19.15 -15.39
C VAL A 67 13.99 20.00 -14.25
N ARG A 68 15.09 20.70 -14.51
CA ARG A 68 15.74 21.62 -13.58
C ARG A 68 14.98 22.94 -13.48
N ASP A 69 15.30 23.74 -12.46
CA ASP A 69 14.72 25.06 -12.23
C ASP A 69 15.03 26.07 -13.36
N ASP A 70 16.13 25.85 -14.10
CA ASP A 70 16.52 26.63 -15.28
C ASP A 70 15.75 26.23 -16.56
N GLY A 71 14.87 25.23 -16.47
CA GLY A 71 14.09 24.69 -17.59
C GLY A 71 14.83 23.62 -18.42
N THR A 72 16.06 23.25 -18.05
CA THR A 72 16.83 22.20 -18.73
C THR A 72 16.22 20.83 -18.43
N ARG A 73 16.00 20.03 -19.47
CA ARG A 73 15.44 18.67 -19.39
C ARG A 73 16.55 17.63 -19.48
N LEU A 74 16.67 16.80 -18.44
CA LEU A 74 17.60 15.67 -18.36
C LEU A 74 16.83 14.37 -18.63
N GLU A 75 17.29 13.58 -19.60
CA GLU A 75 16.72 12.27 -19.94
C GLU A 75 17.73 11.13 -19.79
N ASP A 76 19.00 11.47 -19.60
CA ASP A 76 20.07 10.52 -19.39
C ASP A 76 20.20 10.15 -17.91
N ASN A 77 20.34 8.85 -17.62
CA ASN A 77 20.28 8.32 -16.26
C ASN A 77 21.45 8.84 -15.40
N ASP A 78 22.66 8.92 -15.98
CA ASP A 78 23.85 9.39 -15.25
C ASP A 78 23.69 10.86 -14.86
N ASN A 79 23.20 11.70 -15.77
CA ASN A 79 22.91 13.11 -15.48
C ASN A 79 21.80 13.30 -14.45
N ILE A 80 20.72 12.48 -14.50
CA ILE A 80 19.65 12.50 -13.49
C ILE A 80 20.20 12.12 -12.11
N LEU A 81 21.05 11.09 -12.04
CA LEU A 81 21.67 10.65 -10.79
C LEU A 81 22.60 11.70 -10.21
N GLU A 82 23.40 12.36 -11.04
CA GLU A 82 24.29 13.44 -10.60
C GLU A 82 23.50 14.63 -10.07
N GLU A 83 22.44 15.04 -10.76
CA GLU A 83 21.56 16.12 -10.32
C GLU A 83 20.89 15.80 -8.97
N LEU A 84 20.32 14.59 -8.83
CA LEU A 84 19.71 14.16 -7.58
C LEU A 84 20.72 14.14 -6.43
N LYS A 85 21.95 13.67 -6.67
CA LYS A 85 23.01 13.70 -5.66
C LYS A 85 23.31 15.13 -5.22
N GLN A 86 23.49 16.05 -6.17
CA GLN A 86 23.78 17.45 -5.87
C GLN A 86 22.64 18.08 -5.07
N TYR A 87 21.40 17.89 -5.51
CA TYR A 87 20.21 18.40 -4.83
C TYR A 87 20.13 17.93 -3.38
N TYR A 88 20.22 16.61 -3.13
CA TYR A 88 20.12 16.07 -1.78
C TYR A 88 21.33 16.45 -0.92
N GLN A 89 22.54 16.54 -1.48
CA GLN A 89 23.71 17.03 -0.76
C GLN A 89 23.48 18.46 -0.26
N GLU A 90 22.91 19.33 -1.09
CA GLU A 90 22.62 20.71 -0.71
C GLU A 90 21.47 20.79 0.30
N LEU A 91 20.39 20.03 0.08
CA LEU A 91 19.25 19.93 0.99
C LEU A 91 19.67 19.52 2.40
N TYR A 92 20.59 18.56 2.53
CA TYR A 92 21.09 18.11 3.82
C TYR A 92 22.23 18.96 4.39
N ARG A 93 22.82 19.86 3.60
CA ARG A 93 23.84 20.81 4.07
C ARG A 93 23.23 22.02 4.73
N GLN A 94 22.03 22.42 4.31
CA GLN A 94 21.28 23.49 4.94
C GLN A 94 20.81 23.03 6.34
N PRO A 95 20.86 23.89 7.36
CA PRO A 95 20.23 23.57 8.64
C PRO A 95 18.75 23.31 8.37
N LEU A 96 18.34 22.05 8.57
CA LEU A 96 16.99 21.55 8.26
C LEU A 96 15.89 22.22 9.11
N VAL A 97 16.31 23.04 10.07
CA VAL A 97 15.48 23.68 11.08
C VAL A 97 15.96 25.13 11.15
N SER A 98 15.12 26.07 10.73
CA SER A 98 15.39 27.49 10.97
C SER A 98 15.36 27.79 12.47
N GLU A 99 15.93 28.93 12.90
CA GLU A 99 15.79 29.36 14.31
C GLU A 99 14.32 29.50 14.73
N GLU A 100 13.46 29.89 13.77
CA GLU A 100 12.01 30.00 13.92
C GLU A 100 11.36 28.62 14.13
N ASP A 101 11.80 27.59 13.40
CA ASP A 101 11.31 26.22 13.56
C ASP A 101 11.70 25.62 14.92
N GLU A 102 12.91 25.91 15.40
CA GLU A 102 13.35 25.50 16.74
C GLU A 102 12.58 26.24 17.84
N GLU A 103 12.25 27.52 17.63
CA GLU A 103 11.42 28.28 18.56
C GLU A 103 9.98 27.72 18.60
N LEU A 104 9.41 27.41 17.45
CA LEU A 104 8.10 26.76 17.33
C LEU A 104 8.10 25.38 17.99
N ARG A 105 9.14 24.56 17.77
CA ARG A 105 9.32 23.26 18.43
C ARG A 105 9.38 23.41 19.94
N ARG A 106 10.16 24.36 20.46
CA ARG A 106 10.22 24.65 21.91
C ARG A 106 8.85 25.09 22.45
N HIS A 107 8.13 25.90 21.70
CA HIS A 107 6.79 26.35 22.08
C HIS A 107 5.79 25.19 22.14
N ILE A 108 5.77 24.33 21.12
CA ILE A 108 4.93 23.12 21.08
C ILE A 108 5.25 22.20 22.25
N LEU A 109 6.53 21.96 22.53
CA LEU A 109 6.94 21.12 23.66
C LEU A 109 6.50 21.68 25.03
N LYS A 110 6.41 23.00 25.19
CA LYS A 110 5.86 23.63 26.40
C LYS A 110 4.35 23.42 26.54
N LEU A 111 3.62 23.36 25.44
CA LEU A 111 2.17 23.13 25.43
C LEU A 111 1.81 21.65 25.62
N MET A 112 2.75 20.74 25.39
CA MET A 112 2.56 19.32 25.63
C MET A 112 2.63 19.01 27.12
N HIS A 113 1.48 18.74 27.74
CA HIS A 113 1.44 18.18 29.10
C HIS A 113 2.09 16.79 29.12
N LYS A 114 2.99 16.51 30.07
CA LYS A 114 3.57 15.18 30.29
C LYS A 114 2.44 14.19 30.63
N ARG A 115 1.98 13.42 29.63
CA ARG A 115 0.93 12.39 29.83
C ARG A 115 1.45 11.12 30.51
N ILE A 116 2.78 10.98 30.60
CA ILE A 116 3.45 9.83 31.17
C ILE A 116 4.23 10.34 32.39
N SER A 117 3.85 9.85 33.57
CA SER A 117 4.54 10.15 34.83
C SER A 117 5.87 9.40 34.88
N GLU A 118 6.75 9.81 35.79
CA GLU A 118 8.01 9.09 36.02
C GLU A 118 7.77 7.63 36.45
N ALA A 119 6.68 7.38 37.17
CA ALA A 119 6.26 6.02 37.52
C ALA A 119 5.84 5.19 36.30
N HIS A 120 5.12 5.79 35.32
CA HIS A 120 4.81 5.10 34.07
C HIS A 120 6.07 4.81 33.25
N ASN A 121 7.04 5.73 33.24
CA ASN A 121 8.33 5.48 32.57
C ASN A 121 9.10 4.35 33.24
N ALA A 122 9.14 4.32 34.58
CA ALA A 122 9.78 3.24 35.32
C ALA A 122 9.16 1.88 34.99
N TYR A 123 7.82 1.79 34.98
CA TYR A 123 7.09 0.59 34.59
C TYR A 123 7.35 0.16 33.14
N LEU A 124 7.46 1.09 32.19
CA LEU A 124 7.73 0.78 30.78
C LEU A 124 9.19 0.37 30.48
N ILE A 125 10.12 0.67 31.38
CA ILE A 125 11.55 0.34 31.26
C ILE A 125 11.88 -0.95 32.02
N GLU A 126 11.06 -1.33 33.01
CA GLU A 126 11.22 -2.55 33.79
C GLU A 126 11.09 -3.81 32.92
N GLU A 127 11.77 -4.90 33.34
CA GLU A 127 11.65 -6.18 32.65
C GLU A 127 10.22 -6.75 32.79
N PRO A 128 9.66 -7.37 31.74
CA PRO A 128 8.33 -7.93 31.79
C PRO A 128 8.25 -9.05 32.84
N ASN A 129 7.17 -9.06 33.62
CA ASN A 129 6.98 -10.10 34.62
C ASN A 129 6.48 -11.42 33.98
N GLU A 130 6.63 -12.52 34.72
CA GLU A 130 6.27 -13.86 34.23
C GLU A 130 4.77 -14.00 33.91
N GLU A 131 3.90 -13.31 34.67
CA GLU A 131 2.45 -13.31 34.44
C GLU A 131 2.05 -12.57 33.14
N GLU A 132 2.72 -11.47 32.81
CA GLU A 132 2.55 -10.70 31.58
C GLU A 132 2.99 -11.54 30.38
N ILE A 133 4.14 -12.20 30.50
CA ILE A 133 4.66 -13.11 29.48
C ILE A 133 3.66 -14.26 29.24
N GLU A 134 3.17 -14.90 30.30
CA GLU A 134 2.19 -15.98 30.19
C GLU A 134 0.89 -15.51 29.52
N LYS A 135 0.38 -14.35 29.95
CA LYS A 135 -0.85 -13.75 29.38
C LYS A 135 -0.68 -13.43 27.90
N VAL A 136 0.49 -12.95 27.48
CA VAL A 136 0.78 -12.71 26.07
C VAL A 136 0.85 -14.03 25.31
N ILE A 137 1.58 -15.04 25.81
CA ILE A 137 1.69 -16.36 25.15
C ILE A 137 0.31 -16.99 24.95
N ARG A 138 -0.57 -16.94 25.96
CA ARG A 138 -1.94 -17.48 25.87
C ARG A 138 -2.80 -16.74 24.85
N ASN A 139 -2.61 -15.43 24.68
CA ASN A 139 -3.40 -14.59 23.77
C ASN A 139 -2.77 -14.45 22.38
N LEU A 140 -1.54 -14.89 22.19
CA LEU A 140 -0.92 -14.99 20.87
C LEU A 140 -1.65 -16.07 20.07
N LYS A 141 -2.34 -15.65 19.00
CA LYS A 141 -2.95 -16.57 18.04
C LYS A 141 -1.85 -17.35 17.33
N LEU A 142 -1.52 -18.53 17.86
CA LEU A 142 -0.63 -19.48 17.18
C LEU A 142 -1.24 -19.79 15.80
N ARG A 143 -0.52 -19.43 14.74
CA ARG A 143 -0.83 -19.93 13.40
C ARG A 143 -0.72 -21.45 13.45
N ARG A 144 -1.85 -22.15 13.49
CA ARG A 144 -1.89 -23.60 13.26
C ARG A 144 -1.23 -23.82 11.90
N ARG A 145 -0.02 -24.38 11.89
CA ARG A 145 0.54 -25.02 10.69
C ARG A 145 -0.52 -26.02 10.25
N ARG A 146 -1.10 -25.81 9.07
CA ARG A 146 -1.84 -26.88 8.41
C ARG A 146 -0.82 -27.97 8.17
N GLU A 147 -0.88 -29.03 8.97
CA GLU A 147 -0.20 -30.27 8.67
C GLU A 147 -0.60 -30.66 7.25
N SER A 148 0.39 -30.82 6.39
CA SER A 148 0.21 -31.39 5.07
C SER A 148 -0.26 -32.83 5.28
N MET A 149 -1.56 -33.06 5.14
CA MET A 149 -2.03 -34.41 4.86
C MET A 149 -1.63 -34.75 3.44
N ALA A 150 -0.92 -35.87 3.35
CA ALA A 150 -0.47 -36.56 2.15
C ALA A 150 -1.60 -36.81 1.15
#